data_AF-A0A1R1PUX2-F1
#
_entry.id   AF-A0A1R1PUX2-F1
#
_cell.length_a   1.000
_cell.length_b   1.000
_cell.length_c   1.000
_cell.angle_alpha   90.00
_cell.angle_beta   90.00
_cell.angle_gamma   90.00
#
_symmetry.space_group_name_H-M   'P 1'
#
loop_
_entity.id
_entity.type
_entity.pdbx_description
1 polymer ?
#
loop_
_entity_poly.entity_id
_entity_poly.type
_entity_poly.pdbx_seq_one_letter_code
_entity_poly.pdbx_strand_id
1 'polypeptide(L)'
;MTVAIDRTGKEKLIIASHFLPTFVKVKGRDGNGCGFQFENRRDHAALYEGIRSLKKIAKEKYSEYITVGHLGTILEEDKSEKNVSTLDASDITKLKQELWSNERQVPVLLDQADAYNHYEGYCKKGIV
;
A
#
# COMPACT_ATOMS: atom_id res chain seq x y z
N MET A 1 5.78 -5.95 -11.04
CA MET A 1 4.35 -6.13 -10.71
C MET A 1 3.98 -7.53 -11.10
N THR A 2 3.35 -8.26 -10.20
CA THR A 2 2.88 -9.63 -10.45
C THR A 2 1.37 -9.64 -10.29
N VAL A 3 0.69 -10.31 -11.21
CA VAL A 3 -0.76 -10.49 -11.16
C VAL A 3 -1.04 -11.99 -11.04
N ALA A 4 -1.79 -12.37 -10.01
CA ALA A 4 -2.25 -13.73 -9.82
C ALA A 4 -3.77 -13.77 -9.91
N ILE A 5 -4.30 -14.82 -10.54
CA ILE A 5 -5.73 -15.09 -10.62
C ILE A 5 -5.97 -16.41 -9.91
N ASP A 6 -6.72 -16.36 -8.81
CA ASP A 6 -7.21 -17.57 -8.16
C ASP A 6 -8.47 -18.03 -8.89
N ARG A 7 -8.41 -19.24 -9.47
CA ARG A 7 -9.51 -19.88 -10.21
C ARG A 7 -10.26 -20.91 -9.36
N THR A 8 -9.90 -21.08 -8.09
CA THR A 8 -10.61 -21.96 -7.18
C THR A 8 -11.82 -21.23 -6.59
N GLY A 9 -13.00 -21.48 -7.15
CA GLY A 9 -14.25 -20.83 -6.73
C GLY A 9 -14.56 -19.56 -7.52
N LYS A 10 -14.98 -18.47 -6.85
CA LYS A 10 -15.23 -17.19 -7.53
C LYS A 10 -13.89 -16.52 -7.84
N GLU A 11 -13.66 -16.14 -9.10
CA GLU A 11 -12.37 -15.60 -9.54
C GLU A 11 -11.96 -14.39 -8.70
N LYS A 12 -10.70 -14.42 -8.22
CA LYS A 12 -10.09 -13.31 -7.47
C LYS A 12 -8.85 -12.79 -8.20
N LEU A 13 -8.67 -11.48 -8.19
CA LEU A 13 -7.51 -10.82 -8.77
C LEU A 13 -6.58 -10.30 -7.66
N ILE A 14 -5.35 -10.80 -7.60
CA ILE A 14 -4.33 -10.29 -6.67
C ILE A 14 -3.28 -9.53 -7.47
N ILE A 15 -3.10 -8.25 -7.15
CA ILE A 15 -2.12 -7.36 -7.76
C ILE A 15 -1.01 -7.10 -6.74
N ALA A 16 0.19 -7.60 -7.00
CA ALA A 16 1.36 -7.37 -6.16
C ALA A 16 2.31 -6.36 -6.83
N SER A 17 2.73 -5.36 -6.07
CA SER A 17 3.63 -4.29 -6.52
C SER A 17 4.65 -3.95 -5.43
N HIS A 18 5.79 -3.36 -5.81
CA HIS A 18 6.84 -2.99 -4.84
C HIS A 18 6.27 -2.06 -3.76
N PHE A 19 5.57 -1.00 -4.17
CA PHE A 19 4.86 -0.10 -3.28
C PHE A 19 3.37 -0.06 -3.62
N LEU A 20 2.53 0.11 -2.61
CA LEU A 20 1.11 0.39 -2.84
C LEU A 20 0.91 1.64 -3.71
N PRO A 21 -0.14 1.66 -4.55
CA PRO A 21 -0.51 2.84 -5.35
C PRO A 21 -1.02 4.00 -4.49
N THR A 22 -1.18 3.78 -3.19
CA THR A 22 -1.63 4.75 -2.20
C THR A 22 -0.48 5.24 -1.34
N PHE A 23 -0.49 6.54 -1.09
CA PHE A 23 0.33 7.25 -0.12
C PHE A 23 -0.56 7.67 1.06
N VAL A 24 -0.03 7.61 2.28
CA VAL A 24 -0.79 7.86 3.51
C VAL A 24 -0.33 9.17 4.15
N LYS A 25 -1.29 10.00 4.56
CA LYS A 25 -1.07 11.18 5.37
C LYS A 25 -1.82 11.08 6.70
N VAL A 26 -1.20 11.50 7.78
CA VAL A 26 -1.87 11.68 9.08
C VAL A 26 -2.57 13.02 9.09
N LYS A 27 -3.86 13.02 9.42
CA LYS A 27 -4.75 14.19 9.41
C LYS A 27 -4.93 14.86 10.78
N GLY A 28 -4.51 14.19 11.84
CA GLY A 28 -4.87 14.52 13.21
C GLY A 28 -4.57 13.35 14.13
N ARG A 29 -4.21 13.64 15.37
CA ARG A 29 -4.25 12.69 16.49
C ARG A 29 -5.30 13.14 17.48
N ASP A 30 -6.30 12.31 17.73
CA ASP A 30 -7.32 12.55 18.75
C ASP A 30 -7.26 11.48 19.84
N GLY A 31 -8.16 11.55 20.82
CA GLY A 31 -8.26 10.56 21.90
C GLY A 31 -8.56 9.12 21.42
N ASN A 32 -8.86 8.92 20.12
CA ASN A 32 -9.10 7.63 19.46
C ASN A 32 -7.99 7.27 18.45
N GLY A 33 -6.82 7.93 18.52
CA GLY A 33 -5.64 7.63 17.72
C GLY A 33 -5.48 8.51 16.47
N CYS A 34 -4.68 8.05 15.52
CA CYS A 34 -4.43 8.77 14.26
C CYS A 34 -5.65 8.72 13.33
N GLY A 35 -5.95 9.84 12.67
CA GLY A 35 -6.80 9.89 11.49
C GLY A 35 -5.97 9.83 10.22
N PHE A 36 -6.39 9.04 9.21
CA PHE A 36 -5.63 8.87 7.97
C PHE A 36 -6.32 9.52 6.76
N GLN A 37 -5.49 9.93 5.80
CA GLN A 37 -5.88 10.33 4.45
C GLN A 37 -5.09 9.53 3.44
N PHE A 38 -5.80 9.04 2.43
CA PHE A 38 -5.22 8.26 1.35
C PHE A 38 -5.15 9.11 0.09
N GLU A 39 -3.96 9.21 -0.48
CA GLU A 39 -3.72 9.87 -1.75
C GLU A 39 -3.09 8.92 -2.76
N ASN A 40 -3.16 9.30 -4.02
CA ASN A 40 -2.50 8.59 -5.09
C ASN A 40 -0.99 8.84 -5.04
N ARG A 41 -0.20 7.76 -5.01
CA ARG A 41 1.25 7.85 -5.16
C ARG A 41 1.59 8.35 -6.57
N ARG A 42 2.54 9.27 -6.67
CA ARG A 42 2.92 9.94 -7.92
C ARG A 42 4.07 9.26 -8.66
N ASP A 43 4.95 8.60 -7.93
CA ASP A 43 6.03 7.80 -8.53
C ASP A 43 5.43 6.65 -9.35
N HIS A 44 6.14 6.18 -10.38
CA HIS A 44 5.67 5.05 -11.20
C HIS A 44 4.25 5.24 -11.77
N ALA A 45 3.89 6.47 -12.17
CA ALA A 45 2.53 6.84 -12.57
C ALA A 45 1.89 5.88 -13.57
N ALA A 46 2.62 5.45 -14.62
CA ALA A 46 2.10 4.51 -15.61
C ALA A 46 1.68 3.15 -15.01
N LEU A 47 2.47 2.62 -14.05
CA LEU A 47 2.13 1.40 -13.34
C LEU A 47 0.84 1.58 -12.52
N TYR A 48 0.74 2.68 -11.77
CA TYR A 48 -0.41 2.92 -10.91
C TYR A 48 -1.68 3.26 -11.67
N GLU A 49 -1.60 3.98 -12.79
CA GLU A 49 -2.74 4.14 -13.70
C GLU A 49 -3.17 2.80 -14.30
N GLY A 50 -2.21 1.93 -14.65
CA GLY A 50 -2.49 0.55 -15.09
C GLY A 50 -3.24 -0.26 -14.04
N ILE A 51 -2.78 -0.22 -12.78
CA ILE A 51 -3.46 -0.88 -11.65
C ILE A 51 -4.87 -0.32 -11.46
N ARG A 52 -5.07 1.01 -11.53
CA ARG A 52 -6.40 1.61 -11.42
C ARG A 52 -7.32 1.21 -12.57
N SER A 53 -6.80 1.13 -13.79
CA SER A 53 -7.54 0.65 -14.95
C SER A 53 -7.97 -0.81 -14.76
N LEU A 54 -7.03 -1.68 -14.33
CA LEU A 54 -7.31 -3.08 -14.02
C LEU A 54 -8.37 -3.21 -12.91
N LYS A 55 -8.30 -2.39 -11.86
CA LYS A 55 -9.31 -2.38 -10.79
C LYS A 55 -10.72 -2.09 -11.30
N LYS A 56 -10.88 -1.20 -12.29
CA LYS A 56 -12.20 -0.91 -12.89
C LYS A 56 -12.76 -2.15 -13.57
N ILE A 57 -11.95 -2.83 -14.39
CA ILE A 57 -12.32 -4.10 -15.02
C ILE A 57 -12.58 -5.18 -13.96
N ALA A 58 -11.79 -5.15 -12.88
CA ALA A 58 -11.85 -6.18 -11.87
C ALA A 58 -13.16 -6.19 -11.09
N LYS A 59 -13.73 -4.99 -10.84
CA LYS A 59 -15.03 -4.81 -10.19
C LYS A 59 -16.18 -5.48 -10.94
N GLU A 60 -16.05 -5.65 -12.26
CA GLU A 60 -17.09 -6.26 -13.11
C GLU A 60 -16.88 -7.75 -13.33
N LYS A 61 -15.61 -8.20 -13.39
CA LYS A 61 -15.26 -9.57 -13.79
C LYS A 61 -14.90 -10.49 -12.64
N TYR A 62 -14.41 -9.95 -11.53
CA TYR A 62 -13.91 -10.73 -10.41
C TYR A 62 -14.79 -10.49 -9.19
N SER A 63 -14.94 -11.53 -8.39
CA SER A 63 -15.68 -11.42 -7.12
C SER A 63 -14.93 -10.59 -6.09
N GLU A 64 -13.61 -10.53 -6.21
CA GLU A 64 -12.73 -9.82 -5.31
C GLU A 64 -11.46 -9.39 -6.06
N TYR A 65 -10.95 -8.20 -5.73
CA TYR A 65 -9.62 -7.77 -6.12
C TYR A 65 -8.87 -7.25 -4.90
N ILE A 66 -7.58 -7.57 -4.81
CA ILE A 66 -6.72 -7.17 -3.69
C ILE A 66 -5.45 -6.58 -4.27
N THR A 67 -5.00 -5.46 -3.71
CA THR A 67 -3.69 -4.88 -4.03
C THR A 67 -2.76 -5.03 -2.85
N VAL A 68 -1.59 -5.60 -3.08
CA VAL A 68 -0.55 -5.84 -2.07
C VAL A 68 0.71 -5.07 -2.46
N GLY A 69 1.35 -4.44 -1.49
CA GLY A 69 2.63 -3.79 -1.70
C GLY A 69 3.18 -3.14 -0.43
N HIS A 70 4.44 -2.73 -0.46
CA HIS A 70 5.05 -2.00 0.65
C HIS A 70 4.37 -0.64 0.81
N LEU A 71 4.05 -0.26 2.05
CA LEU A 71 3.45 1.04 2.32
C LEU A 71 4.45 2.19 2.12
N GLY A 72 5.71 1.99 2.49
CA GLY A 72 6.71 3.05 2.54
C GLY A 72 6.53 3.97 3.75
N THR A 73 6.85 5.25 3.57
CA THR A 73 6.69 6.30 4.57
C THR A 73 5.25 6.82 4.63
N ILE A 74 4.88 7.38 5.78
CA ILE A 74 3.68 8.17 6.00
C ILE A 74 4.05 9.65 6.13
N LEU A 75 3.18 10.54 5.67
CA LEU A 75 3.35 11.98 5.86
C LEU A 75 2.63 12.43 7.13
N GLU A 76 3.38 13.00 8.06
CA GLU A 76 2.83 13.56 9.30
C GLU A 76 2.27 14.98 9.07
N GLU A 77 1.54 15.51 10.07
CA GLU A 77 0.94 16.85 10.00
C GLU A 77 1.99 17.96 9.81
N ASP A 78 3.19 17.78 10.35
CA ASP A 78 4.34 18.67 10.19
C ASP A 78 5.02 18.56 8.81
N LYS A 79 4.44 17.76 7.90
CA LYS A 79 4.96 17.42 6.57
C LYS A 79 6.28 16.63 6.59
N SER A 80 6.66 16.07 7.74
CA SER A 80 7.76 15.11 7.79
C SER A 80 7.31 13.74 7.29
N GLU A 81 8.21 13.04 6.61
CA GLU A 81 8.01 11.64 6.27
C GLU A 81 8.56 10.75 7.37
N LYS A 82 7.73 9.84 7.89
CA LYS A 82 8.14 8.86 8.91
C LYS A 82 7.87 7.44 8.48
N ASN A 83 8.63 6.50 9.01
CA ASN A 83 8.34 5.08 8.81
C ASN A 83 7.02 4.75 9.53
N VAL A 84 6.18 3.92 8.91
CA VAL A 84 4.94 3.42 9.54
C VAL A 84 5.18 2.71 10.88
N SER A 85 6.38 2.18 11.12
CA SER A 85 6.80 1.58 12.39
C SER A 85 6.83 2.57 13.56
N THR A 86 6.76 3.87 13.32
CA THR A 86 6.66 4.88 14.38
C THR A 86 5.24 5.06 14.91
N LEU A 87 4.24 4.44 14.27
CA LEU A 87 2.86 4.42 14.76
C LEU A 87 2.69 3.38 15.86
N ASP A 88 1.79 3.65 16.80
CA ASP A 88 1.38 2.68 17.80
C ASP A 88 0.65 1.49 17.17
N ALA A 89 0.66 0.34 17.84
CA ALA A 89 0.05 -0.89 17.32
C ALA A 89 -1.46 -0.76 17.03
N SER A 90 -2.17 0.07 17.81
CA SER A 90 -3.58 0.40 17.58
C SER A 90 -3.76 1.17 16.27
N ASP A 91 -2.92 2.18 16.02
CA ASP A 91 -2.95 2.99 14.81
C ASP A 91 -2.55 2.18 13.58
N ILE A 92 -1.58 1.26 13.70
CA ILE A 92 -1.23 0.32 12.62
C ILE A 92 -2.42 -0.57 12.27
N THR A 93 -3.14 -1.06 13.28
CA THR A 93 -4.32 -1.91 13.08
C THR A 93 -5.43 -1.13 12.38
N LYS A 94 -5.70 0.10 12.83
CA LYS A 94 -6.66 1.02 12.22
C LYS A 94 -6.29 1.33 10.78
N LEU A 95 -5.03 1.64 10.51
CA LEU A 95 -4.51 1.91 9.16
C LEU A 95 -4.76 0.75 8.20
N LYS A 96 -4.49 -0.50 8.64
CA LYS A 96 -4.75 -1.70 7.84
C LYS A 96 -6.24 -1.85 7.52
N GLN A 97 -7.11 -1.63 8.49
CA GLN A 97 -8.56 -1.69 8.31
C GLN A 97 -9.08 -0.62 7.34
N GLU A 98 -8.56 0.60 7.45
CA GLU A 98 -8.95 1.71 6.57
C GLU A 98 -8.45 1.49 5.13
N LEU A 99 -7.21 1.01 4.94
CA LEU A 99 -6.67 0.63 3.63
C LEU A 99 -7.49 -0.48 2.95
N TRP A 100 -7.90 -1.48 3.74
CA TRP A 100 -8.79 -2.54 3.26
C TRP A 100 -10.16 -1.99 2.87
N SER A 101 -10.74 -1.14 3.71
CA SER A 101 -12.08 -0.58 3.51
C SER A 101 -12.15 0.36 2.31
N ASN A 102 -11.10 1.16 2.10
CA ASN A 102 -11.02 2.12 1.00
C ASN A 102 -10.93 1.41 -0.36
N GLU A 103 -9.89 0.60 -0.58
CA GLU A 103 -9.53 0.13 -1.92
C GLU A 103 -8.96 -1.31 -1.92
N ARG A 104 -9.34 -2.12 -0.90
CA ARG A 104 -8.90 -3.51 -0.70
C ARG A 104 -7.38 -3.65 -0.78
N GLN A 105 -6.69 -2.74 -0.11
CA GLN A 105 -5.23 -2.70 -0.08
C GLN A 105 -4.69 -3.37 1.18
N VAL A 106 -3.68 -4.23 1.00
CA VAL A 106 -2.96 -4.90 2.08
C VAL A 106 -1.55 -4.34 2.12
N PRO A 107 -1.20 -3.54 3.14
CA PRO A 107 0.14 -3.01 3.27
C PRO A 107 1.09 -4.09 3.78
N VAL A 108 2.19 -4.27 3.07
CA VAL A 108 3.40 -4.88 3.61
C VAL A 108 4.11 -3.80 4.41
N LEU A 109 4.43 -4.07 5.66
CA LEU A 109 5.17 -3.17 6.54
C LEU A 109 6.57 -3.75 6.70
N LEU A 110 7.58 -2.98 6.30
CA LEU A 110 8.99 -3.33 6.46
C LEU A 110 9.64 -2.24 7.31
N ASP A 111 10.65 -2.61 8.09
CA ASP A 111 11.49 -1.59 8.68
C ASP A 111 12.28 -0.84 7.59
N GLN A 112 12.85 0.31 7.94
CA GLN A 112 13.51 1.18 6.98
C GLN A 112 14.78 0.55 6.38
N ALA A 113 15.48 -0.27 7.15
CA ALA A 113 16.73 -0.90 6.70
C ALA A 113 16.43 -1.99 5.67
N ASP A 114 15.46 -2.86 5.96
CA ASP A 114 15.02 -3.92 5.05
C ASP A 114 14.43 -3.34 3.77
N ALA A 115 13.60 -2.31 3.88
CA ALA A 115 13.04 -1.63 2.72
C ALA A 115 14.13 -1.02 1.83
N TYR A 116 15.12 -0.35 2.43
CA TYR A 116 16.24 0.26 1.70
C TYR A 116 17.13 -0.80 1.04
N ASN A 117 17.57 -1.80 1.81
CA ASN A 117 18.46 -2.84 1.32
C ASN A 117 17.81 -3.65 0.20
N HIS A 118 16.52 -3.95 0.32
CA HIS A 118 15.80 -4.67 -0.73
C HIS A 118 15.59 -3.82 -1.99
N TYR A 119 14.98 -2.63 -1.86
CA TYR A 119 14.61 -1.86 -3.05
C TYR A 119 15.77 -1.04 -3.64
N GLU A 120 16.50 -0.30 -2.82
CA GLU A 120 17.63 0.53 -3.27
C GLU A 120 18.92 -0.28 -3.44
N GLY A 121 19.15 -1.29 -2.60
CA GLY A 121 20.32 -2.18 -2.69
C GLY A 121 20.16 -3.22 -3.79
N TYR A 122 19.28 -4.20 -3.58
CA TYR A 122 19.12 -5.32 -4.50
C TYR A 122 18.38 -4.92 -5.80
N CYS A 123 17.15 -4.41 -5.71
CA CYS A 123 16.32 -4.22 -6.90
C CYS A 123 16.86 -3.18 -7.88
N LYS A 124 17.50 -2.11 -7.37
CA LYS A 124 18.05 -1.04 -8.22
C LYS A 124 19.52 -1.24 -8.57
N LYS A 125 20.34 -1.64 -7.60
CA LYS A 125 21.81 -1.68 -7.77
C LYS A 125 22.34 -3.09 -7.98
N GLY A 126 21.55 -4.13 -7.70
CA GLY A 126 21.99 -5.53 -7.78
C GLY A 126 23.05 -5.89 -6.74
N ILE A 127 23.14 -5.12 -5.65
CA ILE A 127 24.18 -5.30 -4.61
C ILE A 127 23.50 -5.87 -3.37
N VAL A 128 23.79 -7.14 -3.09
CA VAL A 128 23.64 -7.79 -1.78
C VAL A 128 24.84 -8.71 -1.58
#